data_AF-A0A1F9ACZ4-F1
#
_entry.id   AF-A0A1F9ACZ4-F1
#
_cell.length_a   1.000
_cell.length_b   1.000
_cell.length_c   1.000
_cell.angle_alpha   90.00
_cell.angle_beta   90.00
_cell.angle_gamma   90.00
#
_symmetry.space_group_name_H-M   'P 1'
#
loop_
_entity.id
_entity.type
_entity.pdbx_description
1 polymer ?
#
loop_
_entity_poly.entity_id
_entity_poly.type
_entity_poly.pdbx_seq_one_letter_code
_entity_poly.pdbx_strand_id
1 'polypeptide(L)' 'MARQVDLLVLECSFPDAKKVEGHLTPSLAGRIAQESQCRKLLLTHLYPVCDRVDIVQECRRTYQGPIVLSEDLMKIEI' A
#
# COMPACT_ATOMS: atom_id res chain seq x y z
N MET A 1 5.96 9.70 -12.52
CA MET A 1 6.11 8.43 -11.77
C MET A 1 7.09 8.67 -10.65
N ALA A 2 6.77 8.30 -9.41
CA ALA A 2 7.75 8.24 -8.33
C ALA A 2 8.68 7.05 -8.63
N ARG A 3 9.99 7.28 -8.75
CA ARG A 3 10.98 6.23 -9.05
C ARG A 3 12.11 6.30 -8.05
N GLN A 4 12.56 5.14 -7.56
CA GLN A 4 13.71 4.97 -6.67
C GLN A 4 13.66 5.88 -5.42
N VAL A 5 12.45 6.16 -4.93
CA VAL A 5 12.22 6.98 -3.73
C VAL A 5 12.46 6.19 -2.46
N ASP A 6 12.86 6.86 -1.38
CA ASP A 6 13.03 6.24 -0.06
C ASP A 6 11.69 5.78 0.54
N LEU A 7 10.65 6.59 0.36
CA LEU A 7 9.28 6.27 0.78
C LEU A 7 8.30 6.58 -0.35
N LEU A 8 7.44 5.61 -0.64
CA LEU A 8 6.27 5.77 -1.50
C LEU A 8 5.01 5.66 -0.65
N VAL A 9 4.18 6.71 -0.64
CA VAL A 9 2.88 6.73 0.05
C VAL A 9 1.77 6.51 -0.99
N LEU A 10 0.96 5.47 -0.82
CA LEU A 10 -0.17 5.18 -1.71
C LEU A 10 -1.46 4.94 -0.93
N GLU A 11 -2.58 5.39 -1.51
CA GLU A 11 -3.89 4.96 -1.05
C GLU A 11 -4.09 3.44 -1.27
N CYS A 12 -4.89 2.81 -0.41
CA CYS A 12 -5.16 1.37 -0.43
C CYS A 12 -6.54 1.08 0.17
N SER A 13 -7.56 1.68 -0.44
CA SER A 13 -8.86 1.86 0.19
C SER A 13 -9.65 0.59 0.48
N PHE A 14 -9.54 -0.43 -0.37
CA PHE A 14 -10.34 -1.66 -0.28
C PHE A 14 -9.50 -2.91 -0.51
N PRO A 15 -9.82 -4.05 0.12
CA PRO A 15 -9.23 -5.35 -0.20
C PRO A 15 -9.37 -5.72 -1.67
N ASP A 16 -8.50 -6.60 -2.16
CA ASP A 16 -8.51 -7.07 -3.56
C ASP A 16 -9.89 -7.61 -3.97
N ALA A 17 -10.55 -8.36 -3.07
CA ALA A 17 -11.87 -8.94 -3.32
C ALA A 17 -13.02 -7.90 -3.42
N LYS A 18 -12.76 -6.63 -3.12
CA LYS A 18 -13.76 -5.55 -3.06
C LYS A 18 -13.31 -4.31 -3.83
N LYS A 19 -12.68 -4.50 -5.00
CA LYS A 19 -12.27 -3.40 -5.87
C LYS A 19 -13.42 -2.42 -6.11
N VAL A 20 -13.14 -1.13 -5.87
CA VAL A 20 -14.04 -0.01 -6.20
C VAL A 20 -13.37 0.86 -7.26
N GLU A 21 -14.12 1.32 -8.25
CA GLU A 21 -13.61 2.25 -9.27
C GLU A 21 -13.00 3.51 -8.63
N GLY A 22 -11.92 4.02 -9.20
CA GLY A 22 -11.20 5.18 -8.65
C GLY A 22 -10.28 4.89 -7.46
N HIS A 23 -10.30 3.69 -6.88
CA HIS A 23 -9.47 3.33 -5.72
C HIS A 23 -8.48 2.19 -5.97
N LEU A 24 -7.33 2.20 -5.30
CA LEU A 24 -6.37 1.10 -5.30
C LEU A 24 -6.78 -0.02 -4.32
N THR A 25 -6.37 -1.24 -4.66
CA THR A 25 -6.35 -2.40 -3.76
C THR A 25 -4.91 -2.73 -3.37
N PRO A 26 -4.68 -3.57 -2.35
CA PRO A 26 -3.31 -3.89 -1.92
C PRO A 26 -2.42 -4.45 -3.04
N SER A 27 -2.94 -5.36 -3.89
CA SER A 27 -2.16 -5.90 -5.00
C SER A 27 -1.80 -4.83 -6.05
N LEU A 28 -2.69 -3.86 -6.27
CA LEU A 28 -2.43 -2.75 -7.20
C LEU A 28 -1.40 -1.78 -6.62
N ALA A 29 -1.51 -1.43 -5.33
CA ALA A 29 -0.52 -0.60 -4.65
C ALA A 29 0.86 -1.28 -4.65
N GLY A 30 0.90 -2.59 -4.39
CA GLY A 30 2.14 -3.37 -4.46
C GLY A 30 2.75 -3.41 -5.86
N ARG A 31 1.94 -3.51 -6.91
CA ARG A 31 2.45 -3.46 -8.29
C ARG A 31 3.12 -2.11 -8.57
N ILE A 32 2.47 -1.01 -8.19
CA ILE A 32 3.04 0.33 -8.36
C ILE A 32 4.35 0.47 -7.56
N ALA A 33 4.39 -0.05 -6.33
CA ALA A 33 5.60 -0.04 -5.50
C ALA A 33 6.75 -0.82 -6.16
N GLN A 34 6.47 -2.02 -6.67
CA GLN A 34 7.44 -2.85 -7.39
C GLN A 34 7.98 -2.16 -8.65
N GLU A 35 7.11 -1.56 -9.45
CA GLU A 35 7.48 -0.81 -10.66
C GLU A 35 8.25 0.48 -10.34
N SER A 36 7.95 1.13 -9.20
CA SER A 36 8.65 2.33 -8.75
C SER A 36 10.07 2.06 -8.25
N GLN A 37 10.37 0.82 -7.85
CA GLN A 37 11.58 0.47 -7.12
C GLN A 37 11.77 1.30 -5.84
N CYS A 38 10.69 1.67 -5.16
CA CYS A 38 10.77 2.39 -3.88
C CYS A 38 11.42 1.52 -2.81
N ARG A 39 12.16 2.15 -1.88
CA ARG A 39 12.78 1.45 -0.75
C ARG A 39 11.77 1.00 0.30
N LYS A 40 10.66 1.73 0.46
CA LYS A 40 9.59 1.43 1.43
C LYS A 40 8.23 1.89 0.87
N LEU A 41 7.22 1.05 1.00
CA LEU A 41 5.83 1.36 0.70
C LEU A 41 5.07 1.63 2.00
N LEU A 42 4.38 2.78 2.07
CA LEU A 42 3.38 3.05 3.09
C LEU A 42 1.98 3.08 2.47
N LEU A 43 1.10 2.24 3.00
CA LEU A 43 -0.30 2.17 2.62
C LEU A 43 -1.14 3.05 3.54
N THR A 44 -2.01 3.88 2.96
CA THR A 44 -2.90 4.78 3.70
C THR A 44 -4.31 4.81 3.12
N HIS A 45 -5.19 5.63 3.70
CA HIS A 45 -6.58 5.81 3.29
C HIS A 45 -7.34 4.46 3.30
N LEU A 46 -7.28 3.76 4.43
CA LEU A 46 -7.86 2.42 4.62
C LEU A 46 -9.30 2.51 5.12
N TYR A 47 -10.27 1.89 4.44
CA TYR A 47 -11.62 1.77 4.99
C TYR A 47 -11.72 0.61 6.00
N PRO A 48 -12.70 0.62 6.94
CA PRO A 48 -12.84 -0.40 7.99
C PRO A 48 -12.99 -1.86 7.51
N VAL A 49 -13.24 -2.06 6.21
CA VAL A 49 -13.27 -3.39 5.60
C VAL A 49 -11.86 -4.00 5.46
N CYS A 50 -10.81 -3.18 5.40
CA CYS A 50 -9.42 -3.61 5.40
C CYS A 50 -9.03 -4.29 6.72
N ASP A 51 -9.63 -3.89 7.84
CA ASP A 51 -9.36 -4.49 9.17
C ASP A 51 -9.80 -5.95 9.28
N ARG A 52 -10.61 -6.43 8.33
CA ARG A 52 -11.17 -7.79 8.31
C ARG A 52 -10.34 -8.78 7.51
N VAL A 53 -9.26 -8.32 6.88
CA VAL A 53 -8.40 -9.14 6.02
C VAL A 53 -6.93 -8.76 6.21
N ASP A 54 -6.03 -9.63 5.82
CA ASP A 54 -4.61 -9.32 5.81
C ASP A 54 -4.23 -8.60 4.50
N ILE A 55 -4.41 -7.27 4.48
CA ILE A 55 -4.06 -6.45 3.32
C ILE A 55 -2.54 -6.46 3.02
N VAL A 56 -1.69 -6.75 4.02
CA VAL A 56 -0.25 -6.86 3.80
C VAL A 56 0.03 -8.11 2.96
N GLN A 57 -0.60 -9.25 3.28
CA GLN A 57 -0.47 -10.47 2.49
C GLN A 57 -0.99 -10.30 1.06
N GLU A 58 -2.07 -9.55 0.86
CA GLU A 58 -2.53 -9.22 -0.49
C GLU A 58 -1.50 -8.38 -1.25
N CYS A 59 -0.93 -7.35 -0.61
CA CYS A 59 0.12 -6.52 -1.20
C CYS A 59 1.41 -7.31 -1.53
N ARG A 60 1.75 -8.30 -0.70
CA ARG A 60 2.90 -9.20 -0.89
C ARG A 60 2.82 -10.05 -2.15
N ARG A 61 1.65 -10.17 -2.78
CA ARG A 61 1.52 -10.84 -4.09
C ARG A 61 2.29 -10.13 -5.20
N THR A 62 2.54 -8.82 -5.04
CA THR A 62 3.17 -7.99 -6.09
C THR A 62 4.39 -7.20 -5.61
N TYR A 63 4.54 -6.95 -4.30
CA TYR A 63 5.68 -6.23 -3.74
C TYR A 63 6.36 -6.97 -2.59
N GLN A 64 7.68 -7.16 -2.72
CA GLN A 64 8.47 -7.89 -1.72
C GLN A 64 9.31 -6.99 -0.81
N GLY A 65 9.28 -5.67 -1.01
CA GLY A 65 9.99 -4.72 -0.15
C GLY A 65 9.30 -4.48 1.20
N PRO A 66 9.84 -3.55 2.00
CA PRO A 66 9.24 -3.10 3.26
C PRO A 66 7.87 -2.45 3.06
N ILE A 67 6.86 -2.93 3.78
CA ILE A 67 5.48 -2.43 3.75
C ILE A 67 5.13 -1.93 5.16
N VAL A 68 4.54 -0.74 5.24
CA VAL A 68 4.05 -0.12 6.48
C VAL A 68 2.58 0.25 6.29
N LEU A 69 1.74 -0.04 7.28
CA LEU A 69 0.38 0.47 7.34
C LEU A 69 0.37 1.78 8.13
N SER A 70 -0.22 2.84 7.58
CA SER A 70 -0.34 4.11 8.28
C SER A 70 -1.35 4.02 9.41
N GLU A 71 -1.08 4.75 10.49
CA GLU A 71 -2.04 5.03 11.56
C GLU A 71 -2.10 6.54 11.81
N ASP A 72 -3.17 6.99 12.44
CA ASP A 72 -3.33 8.40 12.80
C ASP A 72 -2.16 8.86 13.68
N LEU A 73 -1.64 10.05 13.37
CA LEU A 73 -0.50 10.68 14.06
C LEU A 73 0.84 9.92 13.94
N MET A 74 0.94 8.89 13.09
CA MET A 74 2.20 8.22 12.80
C MET A 74 3.26 9.21 12.31
N LYS A 75 4.47 9.09 12.83
CA LYS A 75 5.66 9.81 12.36
C LYS A 75 6.63 8.82 11.73
N ILE A 76 7.24 9.23 10.61
CA ILE A 76 8.23 8.42 9.90
C ILE A 76 9.46 9.27 9.67
N GLU A 77 10.61 8.72 10.04
CA GLU A 77 11.92 9.24 9.69
C GLU A 77 12.39 8.57 8.39
N ILE A 78 12.97 9.38 7.50
CA ILE A 78 13.42 9.00 6.15
C ILE A 78 14.90 9.25 6.03
#